data_AF-A0AA35LYP5-F1
#
_entry.id   AF-A0AA35LYP5-F1
#
_cell.length_a   1.000
_cell.length_b   1.000
_cell.length_c   1.000
_cell.angle_alpha   90.00
_cell.angle_beta   90.00
_cell.angle_gamma   90.00
#
_symmetry.space_group_name_H-M   'P 1'
#
loop_
_entity.id
_entity.type
_entity.pdbx_description
1 polymer ?
#
loop_
_entity_poly.entity_id
_entity_poly.type
_entity_poly.pdbx_seq_one_letter_code
_entity_poly.pdbx_strand_id
1 'polypeptide(L)' 'MTGMTLDALKPFAKDTAALSGSWTLFLSTPRAEWMRGGILGVNWDIEEMEAHKDEIVRDNLLSRAFLNAKLGKDGHPWTT' A
#
# COMPACT_ATOMS: atom_id res chain seq x y z
N MET A 1 -2.31 16.51 -12.92
CA MET A 1 -1.14 16.15 -13.73
C MET A 1 -0.37 17.40 -14.07
N THR A 2 0.96 17.35 -14.04
CA THR A 2 1.80 18.49 -14.42
C THR A 2 1.97 18.53 -15.94
N GLY A 3 2.41 19.66 -16.49
CA GLY A 3 2.70 19.79 -17.93
C GLY A 3 3.86 18.90 -18.42
N MET A 4 4.54 18.18 -17.52
CA MET A 4 5.64 17.27 -17.84
C MET A 4 5.18 15.83 -18.13
N THR A 5 3.90 15.50 -17.94
CA THR A 5 3.38 14.15 -18.18
C THR A 5 3.22 13.88 -19.67
N LEU A 6 3.92 12.89 -20.21
CA LEU A 6 3.75 12.42 -21.59
C LEU A 6 2.32 11.87 -21.81
N ASP A 7 1.68 12.22 -22.93
CA ASP A 7 0.29 11.81 -23.23
C ASP A 7 0.10 10.29 -23.20
N ALA A 8 1.08 9.54 -23.71
CA ALA A 8 1.07 8.09 -23.68
C ALA A 8 1.06 7.49 -22.26
N LEU A 9 1.50 8.25 -21.25
CA LEU A 9 1.54 7.81 -19.85
C LEU A 9 0.29 8.18 -19.05
N LYS A 10 -0.58 9.06 -19.58
CA LYS A 10 -1.79 9.53 -18.88
C LYS A 10 -2.73 8.40 -18.44
N PRO A 11 -2.98 7.32 -19.22
CA PRO A 11 -3.86 6.24 -18.80
C PRO A 11 -3.36 5.45 -17.58
N PHE A 12 -2.05 5.50 -17.30
CA PHE A 12 -1.41 4.76 -16.21
C PHE A 12 -1.23 5.60 -14.94
N ALA A 13 -1.17 6.92 -15.08
CA ALA A 13 -0.99 7.85 -13.97
C ALA A 13 -2.32 8.14 -13.24
N LYS A 14 -2.85 7.10 -12.59
CA LYS A 14 -4.11 7.12 -11.84
C LYS A 14 -3.98 7.71 -10.44
N ASP A 15 -2.78 7.69 -9.87
CA ASP A 15 -2.53 8.17 -8.52
C ASP A 15 -2.76 9.68 -8.42
N THR A 16 -3.44 10.09 -7.36
CA THR A 16 -3.68 11.50 -7.04
C THR A 16 -2.88 11.90 -5.80
N ALA A 17 -2.56 13.18 -5.67
CA ALA A 17 -1.88 13.70 -4.47
C ALA A 17 -2.67 13.44 -3.18
N ALA A 18 -4.00 13.31 -3.28
CA ALA A 18 -4.86 12.98 -2.15
C ALA A 18 -4.58 11.60 -1.57
N LEU A 19 -4.19 10.60 -2.37
CA LEU A 19 -3.89 9.25 -1.87
C LEU A 19 -2.77 9.27 -0.82
N SER A 20 -1.67 9.95 -1.10
CA SER A 20 -0.57 10.09 -0.14
C SER A 20 -0.97 10.90 1.11
N GLY A 21 -1.81 11.93 0.94
CA GLY A 21 -2.33 12.73 2.06
C GLY A 21 -3.24 11.92 2.99
N SER A 22 -4.20 11.17 2.42
CA SER A 22 -5.10 10.29 3.16
C SER A 22 -4.33 9.21 3.92
N TRP A 23 -3.35 8.57 3.29
CA TRP A 23 -2.48 7.59 3.95
C TRP A 23 -1.67 8.20 5.09
N THR A 24 -1.11 9.40 4.91
CA THR A 24 -0.38 10.10 5.98
C THR A 24 -1.27 10.35 7.20
N LEU A 25 -2.52 10.78 6.98
CA LEU A 25 -3.47 11.00 8.06
C LEU A 25 -3.81 9.70 8.78
N PHE A 26 -4.12 8.63 8.03
CA PHE A 26 -4.42 7.32 8.60
C PHE A 26 -3.25 6.75 9.42
N LEU A 27 -2.02 6.81 8.86
CA LEU A 27 -0.80 6.34 9.50
C LEU A 27 -0.44 7.12 10.78
N SER A 28 -1.03 8.30 10.98
CA SER A 28 -0.87 9.11 12.19
C SER A 28 -1.86 8.73 13.30
N THR A 29 -2.70 7.71 13.11
CA THR A 29 -3.68 7.25 14.09
C THR A 29 -3.23 5.97 14.82
N PRO A 30 -3.72 5.71 16.04
CA PRO A 30 -3.48 4.43 16.74
C PRO A 30 -4.06 3.19 16.05
N ARG A 31 -4.87 3.35 15.00
CA ARG A 31 -5.40 2.22 14.21
C ARG A 31 -4.30 1.62 13.31
N ALA A 32 -3.37 2.45 12.83
CA ALA A 32 -2.30 2.06 11.92
C ALA A 32 -0.99 1.63 12.60
N GLU A 33 -1.01 1.57 13.93
CA GLU A 33 0.08 1.26 14.87
C GLU A 33 0.88 -0.01 14.48
N TRP A 34 0.19 -1.00 13.89
CA TRP A 34 0.73 -2.29 13.46
C TRP A 34 1.50 -2.24 12.12
N MET A 35 1.36 -1.18 11.33
CA MET A 35 2.02 -1.01 10.04
C MET A 35 3.40 -0.33 10.15
N ARG A 36 3.82 0.07 11.36
CA ARG A 36 5.03 0.84 11.56
C ARG A 36 6.30 0.11 11.12
N GLY A 37 7.21 0.88 10.54
CA GLY A 37 8.48 0.37 10.01
C GLY A 37 8.33 -0.37 8.67
N GLY A 38 7.10 -0.56 8.19
CA GLY A 38 6.82 -1.17 6.89
C GLY A 38 6.83 -0.17 5.72
N ILE A 39 6.77 -0.72 4.51
CA ILE A 39 6.53 -0.02 3.25
C ILE A 39 5.23 -0.54 2.67
N LEU A 40 4.39 0.37 2.18
CA LEU A 40 3.11 0.06 1.55
C LEU A 40 2.89 0.93 0.31
N GLY A 41 2.01 0.48 -0.58
CA GLY A 41 1.52 1.26 -1.71
C GLY A 41 0.37 2.17 -1.28
N VAL A 42 0.38 3.43 -1.71
CA VAL A 42 -0.69 4.39 -1.41
C VAL A 42 -2.01 4.07 -2.13
N ASN A 43 -2.00 3.09 -3.03
CA ASN A 43 -3.16 2.60 -3.76
C ASN A 43 -3.80 1.36 -3.14
N TRP A 44 -3.24 0.84 -2.03
CA TRP A 44 -3.81 -0.31 -1.32
C TRP A 44 -5.03 0.10 -0.50
N ASP A 45 -5.95 -0.85 -0.30
CA ASP A 45 -7.15 -0.65 0.49
C ASP A 45 -6.90 -0.93 1.97
N ILE A 46 -7.22 0.04 2.83
CA ILE A 46 -6.97 -0.06 4.27
C ILE A 46 -7.84 -1.14 4.91
N GLU A 47 -9.10 -1.24 4.51
CA GLU A 47 -10.05 -2.19 5.12
C GLU A 47 -9.67 -3.63 4.74
N GLU A 48 -9.22 -3.87 3.50
CA GLU A 48 -8.66 -5.16 3.09
C GLU A 48 -7.40 -5.50 3.89
N MET A 49 -6.47 -4.55 4.01
CA MET A 49 -5.24 -4.78 4.80
C MET A 49 -5.55 -5.10 6.26
N GLU A 50 -6.55 -4.47 6.85
CA GLU A 50 -6.95 -4.76 8.23
C GLU A 50 -7.64 -6.11 8.39
N ALA A 51 -8.44 -6.54 7.41
CA ALA A 51 -9.03 -7.87 7.39
C ALA A 51 -7.95 -8.97 7.36
N HIS A 52 -6.78 -8.69 6.79
CA HIS A 52 -5.64 -9.62 6.68
C HIS A 52 -4.45 -9.28 7.59
N LYS A 53 -4.66 -8.41 8.59
CA LYS A 53 -3.60 -7.88 9.46
C LYS A 53 -2.73 -8.96 10.11
N ASP A 54 -3.34 -10.03 10.62
CA ASP A 54 -2.60 -11.07 11.35
C ASP A 54 -1.61 -11.82 10.44
N GLU A 55 -2.00 -12.11 9.20
CA GLU A 55 -1.14 -12.71 8.18
C GLU A 55 -0.02 -11.75 7.77
N ILE A 56 -0.35 -10.48 7.54
CA ILE A 56 0.63 -9.45 7.16
C ILE A 56 1.73 -9.29 8.20
N VAL A 57 1.37 -9.26 9.49
CA VAL A 57 2.31 -9.12 10.60
C VAL A 57 3.11 -10.39 10.80
N ARG A 58 2.46 -11.56 10.83
CA ARG A 58 3.12 -12.87 11.04
C ARG A 58 4.16 -13.15 9.96
N ASP A 59 3.81 -12.91 8.71
CA ASP A 59 4.64 -13.27 7.55
C ASP A 59 5.54 -12.11 7.08
N ASN A 60 5.47 -10.98 7.79
CA ASN A 60 6.32 -9.81 7.62
C ASN A 60 6.20 -9.20 6.20
N LEU A 61 4.97 -9.09 5.70
CA LEU A 61 4.69 -8.75 4.30
C LEU A 61 4.90 -7.28 3.94
N LEU A 62 5.20 -6.41 4.92
CA LEU A 62 5.49 -4.98 4.72
C LEU A 62 6.97 -4.63 4.89
N SER A 63 7.85 -5.59 5.14
CA SER A 63 9.22 -5.32 5.60
C SER A 63 10.18 -4.79 4.55
N ARG A 64 11.19 -4.03 5.02
CA ARG A 64 12.23 -3.39 4.20
C ARG A 64 13.43 -4.30 3.85
N ALA A 65 13.73 -5.31 4.67
CA ALA A 65 14.95 -6.12 4.53
C ALA A 65 14.70 -7.44 3.79
N PHE A 66 13.57 -8.09 4.06
CA PHE A 66 13.15 -9.34 3.43
C PHE A 66 11.64 -9.26 3.18
N LEU A 67 11.26 -8.70 2.03
CA LEU A 67 9.86 -8.61 1.60
C LEU A 67 9.42 -9.99 1.11
N ASN A 68 8.68 -10.73 1.94
CA ASN A 68 8.14 -12.05 1.58
C ASN A 68 6.87 -11.98 0.71
N ALA A 69 6.36 -10.77 0.46
CA ALA A 69 5.20 -10.57 -0.37
C ALA A 69 5.49 -10.94 -1.84
N LYS A 70 4.61 -11.77 -2.40
CA LYS A 70 4.54 -12.01 -3.85
C LYS A 70 3.86 -10.82 -4.53
N LEU A 71 4.65 -9.98 -5.20
CA LEU A 71 4.15 -8.83 -5.95
C LEU A 71 3.64 -9.29 -7.33
N GLY A 72 2.42 -8.91 -7.69
CA GLY A 72 1.80 -9.30 -8.96
C GLY A 72 0.58 -8.45 -9.29
N LYS A 73 0.04 -8.61 -10.49
CA LYS A 73 -1.12 -7.83 -10.98
C LYS A 73 -2.35 -7.96 -10.08
N ASP A 74 -2.50 -9.11 -9.43
CA ASP A 74 -3.65 -9.46 -8.57
C ASP A 74 -3.29 -9.32 -7.07
N GLY A 75 -2.14 -8.74 -6.75
CA GLY A 75 -1.65 -8.63 -5.37
C GLY A 75 -1.02 -9.92 -4.83
N HIS A 76 -0.77 -9.91 -3.51
CA HIS A 76 -0.28 -11.08 -2.80
C HIS A 76 -1.45 -12.04 -2.52
N PRO A 77 -1.33 -13.34 -2.84
CA PRO A 77 -2.40 -14.29 -2.55
C PRO A 77 -2.47 -14.55 -1.03
N TRP A 78 -3.67 -14.39 -0.48
CA TRP A 78 -3.96 -14.65 0.93
C TRP A 78 -4.15 -16.13 1.23
N THR A 79 -3.80 -16.55 2.44
CA THR A 79 -4.06 -17.91 2.92
C THR A 79 -5.54 -18.02 3.32
N THR A 80 -6.26 -19.01 2.77
CA THR A 80 -7.70 -19.25 3.03
C THR A 80 -7.95 -19.81 4.43
#